data_AF-M4DLP2-F1
#
_entry.id   AF-M4DLP2-F1
#
_cell.length_a   1.000
_cell.length_b   1.000
_cell.length_c   1.000
_cell.angle_alpha   90.00
_cell.angle_beta   90.00
_cell.angle_gamma   90.00
#
_symmetry.space_group_name_H-M   'P 1'
#
loop_
_entity.id
_entity.type
_entity.pdbx_description
1 polymer ?
#
loop_
_entity_poly.entity_id
_entity_poly.type
_entity_poly.pdbx_seq_one_letter_code
_entity_poly.pdbx_strand_id
1 'polypeptide(L)'
;MEPDQFRAFTRLWFGKDSVTRRCKLVWLYNKYLPTSASTSTSSTISICEVLDLEDKKWRFVSTAALDHHYILHSQRPAFANGSFYWLTGDEEGYLTTQTKLIVFDIHMEMFQVTETPPFVTRDTCGDKIGVCNLDGRLCVSELKADCKQEFSWRVKDQLWEKILSVDLNSTST
;
A
#
# COMPACT_ATOMS: atom_id res chain seq x y z
N MET A 1 -33.07 3.92 -4.63
CA MET A 1 -31.96 4.78 -4.20
C MET A 1 -31.03 3.87 -3.44
N GLU A 2 -29.93 3.43 -4.08
CA GLU A 2 -28.93 2.59 -3.41
C GLU A 2 -28.26 3.46 -2.33
N PRO A 3 -28.09 2.99 -1.08
CA PRO A 3 -27.45 3.80 -0.04
C PRO A 3 -26.04 4.19 -0.50
N ASP A 4 -25.69 5.47 -0.35
CA ASP A 4 -24.43 6.06 -0.81
C ASP A 4 -23.22 5.25 -0.28
N GLN A 5 -22.66 4.41 -1.15
CA GLN A 5 -21.43 3.69 -0.90
C GLN A 5 -20.28 4.68 -1.06
N PHE A 6 -19.70 5.13 0.06
CA PHE A 6 -18.50 5.95 0.00
C PHE A 6 -17.29 5.09 -0.40
N ARG A 7 -16.71 5.37 -1.57
CA ARG A 7 -15.39 4.86 -1.93
C ARG A 7 -14.34 5.73 -1.25
N ALA A 8 -13.47 5.12 -0.45
CA ALA A 8 -12.33 5.82 0.09
C ALA A 8 -11.43 6.39 -1.02
N PHE A 9 -10.73 7.49 -0.72
CA PHE A 9 -9.83 8.21 -1.63
C PHE A 9 -8.71 7.32 -2.15
N THR A 10 -8.97 6.64 -3.26
CA THR A 10 -8.06 5.63 -3.78
C THR A 10 -7.50 6.07 -5.10
N ARG A 11 -6.18 5.93 -5.20
CA ARG A 11 -5.41 6.44 -6.31
C ARG A 11 -5.08 5.27 -7.22
N LEU A 12 -5.76 5.25 -8.36
CA LEU A 12 -5.45 4.43 -9.52
C LEU A 12 -3.96 4.56 -9.87
N TRP A 13 -3.28 3.45 -10.14
CA TRP A 13 -1.88 3.48 -10.58
C TRP A 13 -1.60 2.45 -11.66
N PHE A 14 -0.53 2.65 -12.44
CA PHE A 14 -0.13 1.76 -13.53
C PHE A 14 1.18 1.05 -13.21
N GLY A 15 1.32 -0.16 -13.75
CA GLY A 15 2.53 -0.96 -13.66
C GLY A 15 2.71 -1.76 -14.92
N LYS A 16 3.96 -2.14 -15.21
CA LYS A 16 4.28 -2.99 -16.35
C LYS A 16 4.69 -4.36 -15.84
N ASP A 17 3.93 -5.39 -16.22
CA ASP A 17 4.30 -6.78 -15.98
C ASP A 17 5.59 -7.07 -16.75
N SER A 18 6.64 -7.44 -16.01
CA SER A 18 7.95 -7.71 -16.60
C SER A 18 7.98 -9.03 -17.39
N VAL A 19 7.11 -9.98 -17.07
CA VAL A 19 7.01 -11.31 -17.68
C VAL A 19 6.23 -11.22 -18.98
N THR A 20 4.99 -10.72 -18.92
CA THR A 20 4.12 -10.63 -20.11
C THR A 20 4.38 -9.38 -20.95
N ARG A 21 5.14 -8.40 -20.42
CA ARG A 21 5.37 -7.07 -21.01
C ARG A 21 4.13 -6.20 -21.15
N ARG A 22 3.00 -6.64 -20.59
CA ARG A 22 1.73 -5.91 -20.61
C ARG A 22 1.69 -4.83 -19.54
N CYS A 23 1.09 -3.70 -19.89
CA CYS A 23 0.81 -2.63 -18.93
C CYS A 23 -0.57 -2.85 -18.33
N LYS A 24 -0.67 -2.79 -17.01
CA LYS A 24 -1.94 -2.93 -16.28
C LYS A 24 -2.16 -1.70 -15.40
N LEU A 25 -3.42 -1.29 -15.31
CA LEU A 25 -3.92 -0.34 -14.31
C LEU A 25 -4.48 -1.14 -13.14
N VAL A 26 -4.10 -0.75 -11.92
CA VAL A 26 -4.55 -1.39 -10.68
C VAL A 26 -5.29 -0.37 -9.84
N TRP A 27 -6.49 -0.76 -9.40
CA TRP A 27 -7.34 0.04 -8.54
C TRP A 27 -7.70 -0.74 -7.29
N LEU A 28 -7.05 -0.40 -6.19
CA LEU A 28 -7.25 -1.03 -4.88
C LEU A 28 -7.90 -0.01 -3.94
N TYR A 29 -9.01 -0.37 -3.30
CA TYR A 29 -9.77 0.54 -2.44
C TYR A 29 -10.57 -0.10 -1.31
N ASN A 30 -10.70 0.64 -0.20
CA ASN A 30 -11.64 0.31 0.87
C ASN A 30 -13.06 0.74 0.46
N LYS A 31 -14.03 -0.15 0.68
CA LYS A 31 -15.45 0.11 0.57
C LYS A 31 -16.09 -0.06 1.94
N TYR A 32 -16.83 0.96 2.37
CA TYR A 32 -17.60 0.92 3.61
C TYR A 32 -19.01 0.38 3.33
N LEU A 33 -19.38 -0.67 4.05
CA LEU A 33 -20.75 -1.18 4.01
C LEU A 33 -21.58 -0.46 5.08
N PRO A 34 -22.83 -0.08 4.74
CA PRO A 34 -23.72 0.53 5.71
C PRO A 34 -23.99 -0.44 6.87
N THR A 35 -23.98 0.09 8.09
CA THR A 35 -24.28 -0.66 9.31
C THR A 35 -25.70 -1.24 9.22
N SER A 36 -25.84 -2.55 9.09
CA SER A 36 -27.13 -3.21 9.29
C SER A 36 -27.51 -3.10 10.77
N ALA A 37 -28.77 -2.80 11.07
CA ALA A 37 -29.30 -2.55 12.42
C ALA A 37 -29.07 -3.67 13.46
N SER A 38 -28.50 -4.82 13.07
CA SER A 38 -28.19 -5.98 13.91
C SER A 38 -26.73 -6.09 14.35
N THR A 39 -25.81 -5.31 13.81
CA THR A 39 -24.38 -5.33 14.19
C THR A 39 -23.85 -3.92 14.27
N SER A 40 -23.41 -3.49 15.45
CA SER A 40 -22.90 -2.13 15.75
C SER A 40 -21.52 -1.82 15.16
N THR A 41 -21.04 -2.61 14.19
CA THR A 41 -19.73 -2.46 13.54
C THR A 41 -19.95 -2.16 12.05
N SER A 42 -19.40 -1.05 11.56
CA SER A 42 -19.27 -0.83 10.11
C SER A 42 -18.37 -1.94 9.56
N SER A 43 -18.76 -2.56 8.44
CA SER A 43 -17.90 -3.55 7.78
C SER A 43 -17.17 -2.87 6.63
N THR A 44 -15.88 -2.65 6.81
CA THR A 44 -14.98 -2.25 5.71
C THR A 44 -14.55 -3.50 4.97
N ILE A 45 -14.48 -3.43 3.64
CA ILE A 45 -13.88 -4.46 2.79
C ILE A 45 -12.92 -3.83 1.78
N SER A 46 -11.84 -4.54 1.46
CA SER A 46 -10.89 -4.16 0.40
C SER A 46 -11.33 -4.75 -0.94
N ILE A 47 -11.41 -3.93 -1.99
CA ILE A 47 -11.75 -4.33 -3.36
C ILE A 47 -10.58 -4.00 -4.28
N CYS A 48 -10.24 -4.92 -5.17
CA CYS A 48 -9.24 -4.72 -6.21
C CYS A 48 -9.83 -4.97 -7.60
N GLU A 49 -9.60 -4.02 -8.50
CA GLU A 49 -9.89 -4.14 -9.92
C GLU A 49 -8.61 -3.93 -10.75
N VAL A 50 -8.44 -4.74 -11.78
CA VAL A 50 -7.30 -4.63 -12.70
C VAL A 50 -7.81 -4.45 -14.13
N LEU A 51 -7.27 -3.47 -14.83
CA LEU A 51 -7.47 -3.24 -16.25
C LEU A 51 -6.19 -3.59 -17.00
N ASP A 52 -6.28 -4.60 -17.86
CA ASP A 52 -5.24 -4.86 -18.85
C ASP A 52 -5.42 -3.85 -20.00
N LEU A 53 -4.37 -3.08 -20.32
CA LEU A 53 -4.47 -2.03 -21.34
C LEU A 53 -4.55 -2.56 -22.77
N GLU A 54 -4.09 -3.80 -23.02
CA GLU A 54 -4.20 -4.44 -24.33
C GLU A 54 -5.62 -4.96 -24.54
N ASP A 55 -6.13 -5.70 -23.55
CA ASP A 55 -7.48 -6.29 -23.62
C ASP A 55 -8.58 -5.26 -23.34
N LYS A 56 -8.22 -4.10 -22.77
CA LYS A 56 -9.10 -2.96 -22.43
C LYS A 56 -10.30 -3.37 -21.57
N LYS A 57 -10.10 -4.38 -20.72
CA LYS A 57 -11.16 -4.95 -19.88
C LYS A 57 -10.79 -4.93 -18.40
N TRP A 58 -11.71 -4.41 -17.60
CA TRP A 58 -11.67 -4.50 -16.14
C TRP A 58 -12.06 -5.90 -15.67
N ARG A 59 -11.41 -6.37 -14.61
CA ARG A 59 -11.77 -7.58 -13.88
C ARG A 59 -11.51 -7.40 -12.39
N PHE A 60 -12.29 -8.09 -11.58
CA PHE A 60 -12.04 -8.19 -10.16
C PHE A 60 -10.89 -9.15 -9.88
N VAL A 61 -10.08 -8.80 -8.88
CA VAL A 61 -9.04 -9.67 -8.33
C VAL A 61 -9.42 -10.02 -6.90
N SER A 62 -9.19 -11.28 -6.52
CA SER A 62 -9.48 -11.76 -5.16
C SER A 62 -8.65 -11.00 -4.13
N THR A 63 -9.32 -10.42 -3.14
CA THR A 63 -8.71 -9.72 -2.00
C THR A 63 -8.74 -10.56 -0.72
N ALA A 64 -8.97 -11.88 -0.82
CA ALA A 64 -9.07 -12.77 0.34
C ALA A 64 -7.81 -12.78 1.22
N ALA A 65 -6.62 -12.54 0.65
CA ALA A 65 -5.38 -12.44 1.42
C ALA A 65 -5.22 -11.11 2.19
N LEU A 66 -6.13 -10.15 1.99
CA LEU A 66 -6.20 -8.88 2.71
C LEU A 66 -7.26 -8.91 3.84
N ASP A 67 -7.70 -10.10 4.26
CA ASP A 67 -8.71 -10.23 5.30
C ASP A 67 -8.27 -9.51 6.58
N HIS A 68 -9.10 -8.58 7.05
CA HIS A 68 -8.78 -7.65 8.15
C HIS A 68 -7.56 -6.72 7.94
N HIS A 69 -7.05 -6.59 6.71
CA HIS A 69 -5.96 -5.65 6.35
C HIS A 69 -6.47 -4.59 5.37
N TYR A 70 -6.84 -3.45 5.92
CA TYR A 70 -7.39 -2.33 5.16
C TYR A 70 -6.29 -1.42 4.64
N ILE A 71 -6.51 -0.81 3.48
CA ILE A 71 -5.51 0.09 2.89
C ILE A 71 -5.51 1.41 3.65
N LEU A 72 -4.33 1.95 3.94
CA LEU A 72 -4.20 3.28 4.52
C LEU A 72 -4.72 4.35 3.55
N HIS A 73 -5.60 5.23 4.02
CA HIS A 73 -6.17 6.30 3.22
C HIS A 73 -5.13 7.23 2.63
N SER A 74 -5.46 7.77 1.45
CA SER A 74 -4.70 8.83 0.78
C SER A 74 -3.29 8.46 0.34
N GLN A 75 -2.84 7.22 0.58
CA GLN A 75 -1.55 6.74 0.08
C GLN A 75 -1.61 6.45 -1.42
N ARG A 76 -0.56 6.84 -2.15
CA ARG A 76 -0.28 6.30 -3.49
C ARG A 76 0.54 5.02 -3.37
N PRO A 77 0.23 3.97 -4.14
CA PRO A 77 1.12 2.82 -4.15
C PRO A 77 2.50 3.18 -4.70
N ALA A 78 3.51 2.48 -4.20
CA ALA A 78 4.77 2.36 -4.91
C ALA A 78 4.69 1.15 -5.86
N PHE A 79 5.15 1.29 -7.10
CA PHE A 79 5.34 0.16 -8.01
C PHE A 79 6.82 -0.13 -8.17
N ALA A 80 7.31 -1.29 -7.73
CA ALA A 80 8.72 -1.66 -7.81
C ALA A 80 8.86 -3.19 -7.94
N ASN A 81 9.93 -3.67 -8.57
CA ASN A 81 10.21 -5.11 -8.73
C ASN A 81 9.02 -5.96 -9.24
N GLY A 82 8.12 -5.40 -10.05
CA GLY A 82 6.94 -6.09 -10.57
C GLY A 82 5.76 -6.17 -9.60
N SER A 83 5.80 -5.48 -8.46
CA SER A 83 4.69 -5.46 -7.49
C SER A 83 4.29 -4.04 -7.12
N PHE A 84 3.05 -3.89 -6.69
CA PHE A 84 2.57 -2.69 -6.03
C PHE A 84 2.62 -2.86 -4.52
N TYR A 85 2.86 -1.75 -3.81
CA TYR A 85 3.03 -1.71 -2.37
C TYR A 85 2.18 -0.60 -1.74
N TRP A 86 1.41 -0.96 -0.73
CA TRP A 86 0.64 -0.04 0.13
C TRP A 86 0.92 -0.33 1.59
N LEU A 87 0.59 0.60 2.47
CA LEU A 87 0.55 0.42 3.91
C LEU A 87 -0.87 0.05 4.36
N THR A 88 -0.97 -0.70 5.45
CA THR A 88 -2.26 -0.94 6.10
C THR A 88 -2.65 0.19 7.05
N GLY A 89 -3.95 0.48 7.10
CA GLY A 89 -4.60 1.29 8.12
C GLY A 89 -5.33 0.45 9.17
N ASP A 90 -6.07 1.12 10.06
CA ASP A 90 -7.03 0.48 10.97
C ASP A 90 -8.31 -0.02 10.24
N GLU A 91 -9.34 -0.43 10.99
CA GLU A 91 -10.60 -0.97 10.42
C GLU A 91 -11.31 0.01 9.48
N GLU A 92 -11.12 1.30 9.74
CA GLU A 92 -11.64 2.38 8.93
C GLU A 92 -10.63 2.85 7.88
N GLY A 93 -9.41 2.31 7.82
CA GLY A 93 -8.34 2.70 6.90
C GLY A 93 -7.56 3.94 7.32
N TYR A 94 -7.71 4.41 8.56
CA TYR A 94 -6.92 5.50 9.12
C TYR A 94 -5.56 5.02 9.64
N LEU A 95 -4.78 5.97 10.12
CA LEU A 95 -3.45 5.78 10.65
C LEU A 95 -3.45 4.86 11.88
N THR A 96 -2.56 3.88 11.88
CA THR A 96 -2.39 2.92 12.98
C THR A 96 -0.90 2.69 13.25
N THR A 97 -0.58 2.25 14.47
CA THR A 97 0.76 1.78 14.85
C THR A 97 1.00 0.32 14.44
N GLN A 98 -0.05 -0.41 14.08
CA GLN A 98 0.03 -1.80 13.59
C GLN A 98 0.16 -1.86 12.06
N THR A 99 0.80 -0.86 11.46
CA THR A 99 0.95 -0.77 10.01
C THR A 99 1.81 -1.90 9.45
N LYS A 100 1.30 -2.54 8.41
CA LYS A 100 1.90 -3.62 7.62
C LYS A 100 2.06 -3.20 6.16
N LEU A 101 2.75 -4.01 5.37
CA LEU A 101 2.94 -3.77 3.94
C LEU A 101 2.04 -4.70 3.12
N ILE A 102 1.10 -4.14 2.37
CA ILE A 102 0.35 -4.87 1.35
C ILE A 102 1.24 -4.99 0.10
N VAL A 103 1.40 -6.20 -0.41
CA VAL A 103 2.12 -6.50 -1.65
C VAL A 103 1.14 -7.07 -2.65
N PHE A 104 1.10 -6.51 -3.86
CA PHE A 104 0.33 -7.03 -4.98
C PHE A 104 1.26 -7.37 -6.14
N ASP A 105 1.42 -8.66 -6.44
CA ASP A 105 2.18 -9.12 -7.59
C ASP A 105 1.38 -8.86 -8.86
N ILE A 106 1.89 -8.02 -9.78
CA ILE A 106 1.15 -7.65 -10.99
C ILE A 106 1.04 -8.79 -11.99
N HIS A 107 1.99 -9.73 -11.97
CA HIS A 107 2.05 -10.84 -12.90
C HIS A 107 1.06 -11.93 -12.50
N MET A 108 1.14 -12.35 -11.24
CA MET A 108 0.28 -13.39 -10.67
C MET A 108 -1.10 -12.85 -10.26
N GLU A 109 -1.26 -11.54 -10.12
CA GLU A 109 -2.46 -10.88 -9.60
C GLU A 109 -2.84 -11.43 -8.21
N MET A 110 -1.83 -11.61 -7.36
CA MET A 110 -1.98 -12.15 -6.02
C MET A 110 -1.51 -11.16 -4.97
N PHE A 111 -2.22 -11.17 -3.84
CA PHE A 111 -1.90 -10.37 -2.68
C PHE A 111 -1.10 -11.15 -1.63
N GLN A 112 -0.25 -10.43 -0.92
CA GLN A 112 0.41 -10.88 0.29
C GLN A 112 0.48 -9.73 1.28
N VAL A 113 0.32 -10.02 2.58
CA VAL A 113 0.54 -9.04 3.65
C VAL A 113 1.86 -9.33 4.37
N THR A 114 2.74 -8.36 4.23
CA THR A 114 4.06 -8.09 4.81
C THR A 114 4.09 -7.56 6.23
N GLU A 115 4.96 -8.02 7.14
CA GLU A 115 5.40 -7.08 8.20
C GLU A 115 6.20 -5.93 7.57
N THR A 116 6.25 -4.78 8.24
CA THR A 116 7.15 -3.70 7.83
C THR A 116 8.61 -4.14 7.96
N PRO A 117 9.55 -3.54 7.19
CA PRO A 117 10.96 -3.91 7.27
C PRO A 117 11.51 -3.82 8.70
N PRO A 118 12.47 -4.69 9.08
CA PRO A 118 12.92 -4.81 10.46
C PRO A 118 13.62 -3.56 11.03
N PHE A 119 14.03 -2.61 10.17
CA PHE A 119 14.60 -1.33 10.61
C PHE A 119 13.52 -0.29 10.98
N VAL A 120 12.27 -0.51 10.58
CA VAL A 120 11.14 0.31 10.97
C VAL A 120 10.86 0.06 12.44
N THR A 121 10.82 1.12 13.25
CA THR A 121 10.55 0.98 14.67
C THR A 121 9.19 0.33 14.88
N ARG A 122 9.11 -0.61 15.83
CA ARG A 122 7.84 -1.19 16.23
C ARG A 122 6.88 -0.07 16.65
N ASP A 123 5.61 -0.21 16.27
CA ASP A 123 4.54 0.74 16.60
C ASP A 123 4.68 2.12 15.91
N THR A 124 5.55 2.23 14.89
CA THR A 124 5.59 3.43 14.06
C THR A 124 4.29 3.58 13.27
N CYS A 125 3.67 4.74 13.43
CA CYS A 125 2.45 5.10 12.72
C CYS A 125 2.69 5.28 11.21
N GLY A 126 1.72 4.85 10.39
CA GLY A 126 1.87 4.82 8.93
C GLY A 126 2.20 6.16 8.25
N ASP A 127 1.91 7.30 8.88
CA ASP A 127 2.24 8.66 8.38
C ASP A 127 3.74 8.96 8.45
N LYS A 128 4.47 8.25 9.31
CA LYS A 128 5.93 8.32 9.43
C LYS A 128 6.65 7.37 8.48
N ILE A 129 5.92 6.53 7.76
CA ILE A 129 6.48 5.52 6.86
C ILE A 129 6.31 5.98 5.41
N GLY A 130 7.42 6.19 4.72
CA GLY A 130 7.42 6.41 3.28
C GLY A 130 7.59 5.10 2.52
N VAL A 131 6.84 4.92 1.43
CA VAL A 131 7.03 3.79 0.51
C VAL A 131 7.12 4.35 -0.90
N CYS A 132 8.21 4.06 -1.61
CA CYS A 132 8.43 4.57 -2.96
C CYS A 132 9.24 3.59 -3.83
N ASN A 133 9.24 3.87 -5.13
CA ASN A 133 10.19 3.26 -6.06
C ASN A 133 11.44 4.14 -6.12
N LEU A 134 12.61 3.50 -5.95
CA LEU A 134 13.90 4.10 -6.25
C LEU A 134 14.68 3.15 -7.17
N ASP A 135 14.93 3.58 -8.41
CA ASP A 135 15.66 2.80 -9.43
C ASP A 135 15.07 1.39 -9.66
N GLY A 136 13.74 1.30 -9.74
CA GLY A 136 13.03 0.04 -9.91
C GLY A 136 12.92 -0.81 -8.65
N ARG A 137 13.60 -0.44 -7.56
CA ARG A 137 13.62 -1.16 -6.28
C ARG A 137 12.64 -0.53 -5.30
N LEU A 138 12.12 -1.38 -4.41
CA LEU A 138 11.29 -0.93 -3.30
C LEU A 138 12.18 -0.18 -2.29
N CYS A 139 11.85 1.07 -2.03
CA CYS A 139 12.44 1.90 -0.99
C CYS A 139 11.38 2.16 0.09
N VAL A 140 11.78 1.96 1.34
CA VAL A 140 10.96 2.27 2.52
C VAL A 140 11.75 3.22 3.40
N SER A 141 11.06 4.21 3.95
CA SER A 141 11.66 5.18 4.85
C SER A 141 10.89 5.32 6.14
N GLU A 142 11.57 5.71 7.21
CA GLU A 142 10.95 6.02 8.50
C GLU A 142 11.37 7.39 9.02
N LEU A 143 10.39 8.19 9.46
CA LEU A 143 10.63 9.43 10.19
C LEU A 143 10.88 9.12 11.67
N LYS A 144 12.12 9.30 12.10
CA LYS A 144 12.56 9.10 13.49
C LYS A 144 12.18 10.30 14.37
N ALA A 145 12.20 10.08 15.68
CA ALA A 145 11.86 11.10 16.68
C ALA A 145 12.81 12.31 16.67
N ASP A 146 14.05 12.13 16.20
CA ASP A 146 15.04 13.21 16.04
C ASP A 146 14.86 13.99 14.72
N CYS A 147 13.70 13.87 14.08
CA CYS A 147 13.36 14.47 12.79
C CYS A 147 14.26 14.04 11.62
N LYS A 148 14.95 12.90 11.75
CA LYS A 148 15.65 12.29 10.62
C LYS A 148 14.75 11.33 9.86
N GLN A 149 14.71 11.49 8.54
CA GLN A 149 14.11 10.52 7.64
C GLN A 149 15.19 9.56 7.17
N GLU A 150 15.08 8.29 7.57
CA GLU A 150 16.01 7.23 7.15
C GLU A 150 15.43 6.45 5.98
N PHE A 151 16.19 6.28 4.91
CA PHE A 151 15.77 5.56 3.70
C PHE A 151 16.55 4.27 3.55
N SER A 152 15.85 3.17 3.26
CA SER A 152 16.47 1.89 2.93
C SER A 152 15.76 1.24 1.75
N TRP A 153 16.52 0.59 0.87
CA TRP A 153 15.94 -0.21 -0.21
C TRP A 153 16.03 -1.70 0.06
N ARG A 154 15.16 -2.46 -0.60
CA ARG A 154 15.18 -3.92 -0.56
C ARG A 154 16.26 -4.46 -1.49
N VAL A 155 17.18 -5.26 -0.93
CA VAL A 155 18.24 -5.95 -1.68
C VAL A 155 17.79 -7.35 -2.09
N LYS A 156 17.21 -8.09 -1.14
CA LYS A 156 16.60 -9.42 -1.33
C LYS A 156 15.56 -9.65 -0.22
N ASP A 157 14.91 -10.80 -0.20
CA ASP A 157 13.90 -11.12 0.81
C ASP A 157 14.39 -10.85 2.23
N GLN A 158 13.63 -10.01 2.94
CA GLN A 158 13.92 -9.51 4.29
C GLN A 158 15.28 -8.81 4.49
N LEU A 159 16.10 -8.64 3.45
CA LEU A 159 17.36 -7.91 3.51
C LEU A 159 17.19 -6.50 2.94
N TRP A 160 17.49 -5.53 3.79
CA TRP A 160 17.42 -4.11 3.49
C TRP A 160 18.77 -3.45 3.73
N GLU A 161 19.09 -2.47 2.89
CA GLU A 161 20.30 -1.68 3.01
C GLU A 161 19.93 -0.20 3.14
N LYS A 162 20.50 0.44 4.16
CA LYS A 162 20.33 1.88 4.39
C LYS A 162 21.03 2.65 3.28
N ILE A 163 20.29 3.52 2.61
CA ILE A 163 20.80 4.36 1.53
C ILE A 163 21.35 5.66 2.10
N LEU A 164 20.49 6.39 2.82
CA LEU A 164 20.81 7.71 3.34
C LEU A 164 19.91 8.07 4.53
N SER A 165 20.28 9.12 5.24
CA SER A 165 19.49 9.76 6.28
C SER A 165 19.47 11.25 6.01
N VAL A 166 18.28 11.85 6.01
CA VAL A 166 18.09 13.31 5.84
C VAL A 166 17.62 13.88 7.16
N ASP A 167 18.31 14.90 7.66
CA ASP A 167 17.86 15.68 8.81
C ASP A 167 16.86 16.75 8.34
N LEU A 168 15.60 16.61 8.72
CA LEU A 168 14.56 17.55 8.30
C LEU A 168 14.62 18.89 9.05
N ASN A 169 15.43 19.01 10.11
CA ASN A 169 15.73 20.30 10.73
C ASN A 169 16.77 21.09 9.94
N SER A 170 17.55 20.43 9.09
CA SER A 170 18.51 21.09 8.22
C SER A 170 17.79 21.63 6.98
N THR A 171 17.38 22.90 7.04
CA THR A 171 16.87 23.61 5.86
C THR A 171 18.03 24.16 5.04
N SER A 172 17.82 24.32 3.73
CA SER A 172 18.76 25.07 2.88
C SER A 172 18.85 26.51 3.41
N THR A 173 20.04 26.93 3.84
CA THR A 173 20.39 28.34 4.11
C THR A 173 20.48 29.13 2.82
#